data_AF-A0AA95KT72-F1
#
_entry.id   AF-A0AA95KT72-F1
#
_cell.length_a   1.000
_cell.length_b   1.000
_cell.length_c   1.000
_cell.angle_alpha   90.00
_cell.angle_beta   90.00
_cell.angle_gamma   90.00
#
_symmetry.space_group_name_H-M   'P 1'
#
loop_
_entity.id
_entity.type
_entity.pdbx_description
1 polymer ?
#
loop_
_entity_poly.entity_id
_entity_poly.type
_entity_poly.pdbx_seq_one_letter_code
_entity_poly.pdbx_strand_id
1 'polypeptide(L)'
;MLNNCVLLPIEAESQNTALRIFSTLNDRGKPLSDADIFKAQLYKYYSSFGKKDEFIETWKNLDKITSEVFHPIYGTPLDELFTRYMYYERALAEIKSSTTEALRKFYEGDGSYPLLHQPKTLSNLVSLAKFWQDVNNQETERFSDKVLKRLFVLSYAPNGMWTYITSVYFMYHRDENDEIEENAFCRFLDCITAFIWAYAITNPGVNSLRTPVYAEMVKIIKGEEVTFSDFKFSEERYRAQITNYVFNNSRAITKSMITWWAFQHDNQSLLSLETRFDIEHIYARNRRDKEKSLSNPQNVEILGNKVLLEKRLNIRASDYRFVDKVKYYKGFTTANGQEKNGSQIVELAEISNSYSDFTETDIINRNSKIIDSFVNFLRANQLLKE
;
A
#
# COMPACT_ATOMS: atom_id res chain seq x y z
N MET A 1 -11.32 46.07 -9.42
CA MET A 1 -10.29 45.01 -9.33
C MET A 1 -8.94 45.53 -8.87
N LEU A 2 -8.43 46.67 -9.35
CA LEU A 2 -7.12 47.22 -8.93
C LEU A 2 -7.05 47.71 -7.46
N ASN A 3 -8.18 48.09 -6.84
CA ASN A 3 -8.21 48.61 -5.46
C ASN A 3 -8.07 47.53 -4.37
N ASN A 4 -7.98 46.24 -4.73
CA ASN A 4 -7.79 45.12 -3.79
C ASN A 4 -6.44 44.42 -3.98
N CYS A 5 -5.50 45.03 -4.70
CA CYS A 5 -4.17 44.46 -4.91
C CYS A 5 -3.13 45.28 -4.14
N VAL A 6 -2.44 44.65 -3.21
CA VAL A 6 -1.31 45.25 -2.49
C VAL A 6 -0.02 44.75 -3.13
N LEU A 7 0.81 45.68 -3.59
CA LEU A 7 2.14 45.38 -4.12
C LEU A 7 3.17 45.73 -3.03
N LEU A 8 4.03 44.78 -2.70
CA LEU A 8 5.08 44.93 -1.70
C LEU A 8 6.44 45.01 -2.41
N PRO A 9 6.90 46.21 -2.80
CA PRO A 9 8.22 46.36 -3.39
C PRO A 9 9.29 46.13 -2.32
N ILE A 10 10.35 45.40 -2.70
CA ILE A 10 11.54 45.23 -1.88
C ILE A 10 12.71 45.81 -2.65
N GLU A 11 13.29 46.89 -2.12
CA GLU A 11 14.49 47.50 -2.68
C GLU A 11 15.73 47.02 -1.91
N ALA A 12 16.81 46.74 -2.64
CA ALA A 12 18.06 46.27 -2.06
C ALA A 12 19.21 47.17 -2.52
N GLU A 13 20.10 47.51 -1.59
CA GLU A 13 21.22 48.43 -1.82
C GLU A 13 22.32 47.86 -2.73
N SER A 14 22.31 46.55 -3.01
CA SER A 14 23.25 45.90 -3.91
C SER A 14 22.67 44.63 -4.54
N GLN A 15 23.21 44.22 -5.69
CA GLN A 15 22.82 42.99 -6.38
C GLN A 15 23.02 41.74 -5.52
N ASN A 16 24.09 41.66 -4.73
CA ASN A 16 24.34 40.51 -3.84
C ASN A 16 23.31 40.44 -2.71
N THR A 17 22.93 41.59 -2.15
CA THR A 17 21.84 41.67 -1.16
C THR A 17 20.51 41.26 -1.78
N ALA A 18 20.23 41.71 -3.01
CA ALA A 18 19.03 41.33 -3.76
C ALA A 18 18.96 39.82 -4.02
N LEU A 19 20.07 39.21 -4.46
CA LEU A 19 20.16 37.76 -4.70
C LEU A 19 19.96 36.95 -3.41
N ARG A 20 20.49 37.43 -2.27
CA ARG A 20 20.30 36.77 -0.97
C ARG A 20 18.87 36.91 -0.44
N ILE A 21 18.24 38.08 -0.61
CA ILE A 21 16.82 38.27 -0.27
C ILE A 21 15.94 37.39 -1.15
N PHE A 22 16.22 37.35 -2.46
CA PHE A 22 15.53 36.49 -3.42
C PHE A 22 15.69 35.01 -3.09
N SER A 23 16.92 34.53 -2.82
CA SER A 23 17.14 33.13 -2.44
C SER A 23 16.42 32.80 -1.14
N THR A 24 16.48 33.68 -0.13
CA THR A 24 15.80 33.46 1.16
C THR A 24 14.28 33.45 0.99
N LEU A 25 13.71 34.34 0.17
CA LEU A 25 12.27 34.38 -0.14
C LEU A 25 11.82 33.21 -1.01
N ASN A 26 12.69 32.66 -1.85
CA ASN A 26 12.39 31.51 -2.69
C ASN A 26 12.52 30.19 -1.89
N ASP A 27 13.53 30.10 -1.03
CA ASP A 27 13.76 28.99 -0.10
C ASP A 27 12.69 28.95 1.00
N ARG A 28 12.28 30.12 1.52
CA ARG A 28 11.13 30.28 2.44
C ARG A 28 9.79 30.50 1.73
N GLY A 29 9.79 30.57 0.41
CA GLY A 29 8.60 30.78 -0.43
C GLY A 29 7.81 29.51 -0.67
N LYS A 30 8.37 28.35 -0.29
CA LYS A 30 7.59 27.14 -0.13
C LYS A 30 6.67 27.31 1.09
N PRO A 31 5.35 27.12 0.94
CA PRO A 31 4.48 27.10 2.11
C PRO A 31 5.02 26.08 3.11
N LEU A 32 5.05 26.44 4.40
CA LEU A 32 5.37 25.50 5.47
C LEU A 32 4.55 24.24 5.27
N SER A 33 5.19 23.07 5.43
CA SER A 33 4.46 21.81 5.43
C SER A 33 3.41 21.82 6.55
N ASP A 34 2.37 21.01 6.41
CA ASP A 34 1.36 20.91 7.45
C ASP A 34 2.02 20.40 8.75
N ALA A 35 2.94 19.44 8.65
CA ALA A 35 3.78 18.96 9.73
C ALA A 35 4.61 20.05 10.43
N ASP A 36 5.18 21.03 9.71
CA ASP A 36 5.93 22.13 10.33
C ASP A 36 5.01 23.03 11.17
N ILE A 37 3.80 23.28 10.69
CA ILE A 37 2.78 24.05 11.42
C ILE A 37 2.35 23.26 12.66
N PHE A 38 2.10 21.95 12.51
CA PHE A 38 1.70 21.09 13.62
C PHE A 38 2.81 20.98 14.68
N LYS A 39 4.08 20.91 14.25
CA LYS A 39 5.25 20.96 15.12
C LYS A 39 5.25 22.21 15.98
N ALA A 40 4.99 23.38 15.38
CA ALA A 40 4.96 24.64 16.11
C ALA A 40 3.84 24.67 17.16
N GLN A 41 2.67 24.12 16.83
CA GLN A 41 1.54 24.02 17.78
C GLN A 41 1.85 23.07 18.94
N LEU A 42 2.39 21.88 18.65
CA LEU A 42 2.81 20.92 19.67
C LEU A 42 3.95 21.49 20.53
N TYR A 43 4.92 22.16 19.92
CA TYR A 43 6.02 22.82 20.63
C TYR A 43 5.49 23.84 21.64
N LYS A 44 4.55 24.70 21.23
CA LYS A 44 3.91 25.69 22.11
C LYS A 44 3.18 25.01 23.26
N TYR A 45 2.44 23.94 22.97
CA TYR A 45 1.71 23.15 23.96
C TYR A 45 2.67 22.56 25.01
N TYR A 46 3.66 21.76 24.61
CA TYR A 46 4.60 21.13 25.55
C TYR A 46 5.52 22.13 26.26
N SER A 47 5.86 23.25 25.62
CA SER A 47 6.61 24.33 26.27
C SER A 47 5.85 24.94 27.46
N SER A 48 4.52 25.02 27.38
CA SER A 48 3.69 25.54 28.48
C SER A 48 3.74 24.67 29.75
N PHE A 49 4.14 23.40 29.61
CA PHE A 49 4.35 22.46 30.72
C PHE A 49 5.82 22.27 31.10
N GLY A 50 6.74 23.05 30.52
CA GLY A 50 8.18 22.91 30.73
C GLY A 50 8.80 21.66 30.09
N LYS A 51 8.07 20.96 29.20
CA LYS A 51 8.50 19.70 28.54
C LYS A 51 9.09 19.91 27.15
N LYS A 52 9.69 21.08 26.89
CA LYS A 52 10.17 21.47 25.56
C LYS A 52 11.27 20.52 25.03
N ASP A 53 12.18 20.09 25.90
CA ASP A 53 13.37 19.34 25.49
C ASP A 53 13.00 17.88 25.17
N GLU A 54 12.13 17.28 26.00
CA GLU A 54 11.51 15.97 25.75
C GLU A 54 10.74 15.94 24.43
N PHE A 55 9.96 16.99 24.14
CA PHE A 55 9.26 17.13 22.86
C PHE A 55 10.23 17.20 21.67
N ILE A 56 11.30 17.99 21.76
CA ILE A 56 12.29 18.13 20.67
C ILE A 56 12.93 16.78 20.36
N GLU A 57 13.31 16.01 21.39
CA GLU A 57 13.90 14.70 21.23
C GLU A 57 12.91 13.71 20.59
N THR A 58 11.68 13.66 21.10
CA THR A 58 10.61 12.82 20.56
C THR A 58 10.32 13.15 19.10
N TRP A 59 10.25 14.44 18.76
CA TRP A 59 10.02 14.90 17.40
C TRP A 59 11.16 14.51 16.46
N LYS A 60 12.42 14.63 16.89
CA LYS A 60 13.58 14.20 16.08
C LYS A 60 13.52 12.70 15.77
N ASN A 61 13.11 11.88 16.75
CA ASN A 61 12.94 10.46 16.54
C ASN A 61 11.79 10.16 15.56
N LEU A 62 10.64 10.84 15.71
CA LEU A 62 9.53 10.74 14.76
C LEU A 62 9.96 11.11 13.33
N ASP A 63 10.68 12.21 13.16
CA ASP A 63 11.17 12.66 11.86
C ASP A 63 12.09 11.62 11.20
N LYS A 64 12.96 10.99 11.99
CA LYS A 64 13.81 9.88 11.53
C LYS A 64 12.98 8.66 11.09
N ILE A 65 12.11 8.16 11.97
CA ILE A 65 11.27 6.99 11.69
C ILE A 65 10.41 7.22 10.44
N THR A 66 9.72 8.36 10.39
CA THR A 66 8.84 8.65 9.25
C THR A 66 9.60 8.79 7.94
N SER A 67 10.80 9.39 7.94
CA SER A 67 11.63 9.51 6.74
C SER A 67 12.14 8.16 6.20
N GLU A 68 12.33 7.17 7.09
CA GLU A 68 12.72 5.81 6.70
C GLU A 68 11.54 4.98 6.19
N VAL A 69 10.33 5.23 6.71
CA VAL A 69 9.15 4.37 6.50
C VAL A 69 8.22 4.93 5.42
N PHE A 70 7.98 6.23 5.41
CA PHE A 70 6.96 6.86 4.56
C PHE A 70 7.57 7.58 3.36
N HIS A 71 7.11 7.20 2.18
CA HIS A 71 7.55 7.76 0.91
C HIS A 71 6.34 8.25 0.09
N PRO A 72 5.58 9.24 0.59
CA PRO A 72 4.38 9.70 -0.09
C PRO A 72 4.70 10.40 -1.41
N ILE A 73 3.76 10.37 -2.35
CA ILE A 73 3.89 11.08 -3.64
C ILE A 73 3.77 12.60 -3.44
N TYR A 74 2.98 13.02 -2.45
CA TYR A 74 2.72 14.42 -2.12
C TYR A 74 2.83 14.63 -0.60
N GLY A 75 3.33 15.79 -0.20
CA GLY A 75 3.57 16.10 1.22
C GLY A 75 4.88 15.50 1.75
N THR A 76 5.11 15.69 3.04
CA THR A 76 6.27 15.16 3.77
C THR A 76 5.96 13.80 4.39
N PRO A 77 6.97 13.00 4.77
CA PRO A 77 6.76 11.77 5.53
C PRO A 77 5.96 11.97 6.83
N LEU A 78 6.18 13.10 7.53
CA LEU A 78 5.39 13.47 8.69
C LEU A 78 3.94 13.81 8.34
N ASP A 79 3.67 14.47 7.21
CA ASP A 79 2.30 14.72 6.75
C ASP A 79 1.54 13.41 6.54
N GLU A 80 2.20 12.34 6.06
CA GLU A 80 1.61 11.01 5.92
C GLU A 80 1.30 10.38 7.29
N LEU A 81 2.16 10.53 8.29
CA LEU A 81 1.89 10.10 9.67
C LEU A 81 0.65 10.81 10.24
N PHE A 82 0.60 12.14 10.12
CA PHE A 82 -0.55 12.93 10.54
C PHE A 82 -1.81 12.58 9.74
N THR A 83 -1.69 12.23 8.46
CA THR A 83 -2.81 11.78 7.64
C THR A 83 -3.37 10.45 8.15
N ARG A 84 -2.51 9.48 8.49
CA ARG A 84 -2.94 8.21 9.09
C ARG A 84 -3.60 8.43 10.45
N TYR A 85 -3.04 9.32 11.28
CA TYR A 85 -3.63 9.67 12.57
C TYR A 85 -4.96 10.43 12.42
N MET A 86 -5.09 11.30 11.42
CA MET A 86 -6.34 11.98 11.07
C MET A 86 -7.46 10.97 10.79
N TYR A 87 -7.20 9.87 10.08
CA TYR A 87 -8.24 8.87 9.84
C TYR A 87 -8.74 8.20 11.11
N TYR A 88 -7.89 8.03 12.11
CA TYR A 88 -8.30 7.54 13.43
C TYR A 88 -9.17 8.57 14.17
N GLU A 89 -8.75 9.84 14.22
CA GLU A 89 -9.55 10.90 14.86
C GLU A 89 -10.89 11.14 14.11
N ARG A 90 -10.91 11.01 12.78
CA ARG A 90 -12.14 11.04 11.97
C ARG A 90 -13.09 9.90 12.31
N ALA A 91 -12.55 8.70 12.51
CA ALA A 91 -13.34 7.54 12.92
C ALA A 91 -13.93 7.75 14.32
N LEU A 92 -13.14 8.25 15.28
CA LEU A 92 -13.61 8.61 16.64
C LEU A 92 -14.73 9.64 16.62
N ALA A 93 -14.70 10.59 15.67
CA ALA A 93 -15.78 11.57 15.45
C ALA A 93 -16.97 11.02 14.63
N GLU A 94 -16.98 9.72 14.32
CA GLU A 94 -17.99 9.01 13.51
C GLU A 94 -18.22 9.62 12.11
N ILE A 95 -17.20 10.27 11.53
CA ILE A 95 -17.31 10.96 10.24
C ILE A 95 -17.22 9.94 9.10
N LYS A 96 -18.38 9.59 8.52
CA LYS A 96 -18.48 8.65 7.38
C LYS A 96 -18.45 9.31 5.99
N SER A 97 -18.42 10.65 5.94
CA SER A 97 -18.45 11.39 4.66
C SER A 97 -17.24 11.04 3.77
N SER A 98 -17.51 10.75 2.50
CA SER A 98 -16.48 10.47 1.49
C SER A 98 -15.64 11.70 1.13
N THR A 99 -16.14 12.89 1.46
CA THR A 99 -15.42 14.16 1.30
C THR A 99 -14.41 14.29 2.43
N THR A 100 -13.13 14.19 2.07
CA THR A 100 -12.01 14.41 2.97
C THR A 100 -11.63 15.88 2.93
N GLU A 101 -11.69 16.55 4.06
CA GLU A 101 -11.08 17.87 4.19
C GLU A 101 -9.55 17.78 4.10
N ALA A 102 -8.90 18.91 3.79
CA ALA A 102 -7.45 18.99 3.74
C ALA A 102 -6.85 18.78 5.14
N LEU A 103 -5.66 18.15 5.21
CA LEU A 103 -5.00 17.78 6.46
C LEU A 103 -4.88 18.95 7.44
N ARG A 104 -4.35 20.10 6.98
CA ARG A 104 -4.29 21.34 7.78
C ARG A 104 -5.64 21.73 8.37
N LYS A 105 -6.67 21.77 7.53
CA LYS A 105 -8.02 22.22 7.92
C LYS A 105 -8.62 21.31 8.99
N PHE A 106 -8.41 20.00 8.87
CA PHE A 106 -8.85 19.02 9.86
C PHE A 106 -8.27 19.31 11.25
N TYR A 107 -6.95 19.53 11.32
CA TYR A 107 -6.27 19.77 12.58
C TYR A 107 -6.47 21.19 13.11
N GLU A 108 -6.69 22.18 12.24
CA GLU A 108 -6.89 23.58 12.60
C GLU A 108 -8.19 23.79 13.40
N GLY A 109 -9.28 23.11 13.01
CA GLY A 109 -10.57 23.23 13.66
C GLY A 109 -11.13 24.67 13.57
N ASP A 110 -11.33 25.31 14.71
CA ASP A 110 -11.72 26.73 14.83
C ASP A 110 -10.51 27.70 14.83
N GLY A 111 -9.31 27.19 14.55
CA GLY A 111 -8.03 27.90 14.65
C GLY A 111 -7.27 27.61 15.94
N SER A 112 -7.87 26.90 16.91
CA SER A 112 -7.23 26.57 18.18
C SER A 112 -6.35 25.32 18.12
N TYR A 113 -6.39 24.55 17.03
CA TYR A 113 -5.72 23.25 16.90
C TYR A 113 -6.04 22.25 18.03
N PRO A 114 -7.33 21.98 18.31
CA PRO A 114 -7.75 21.26 19.52
C PRO A 114 -7.19 19.84 19.62
N LEU A 115 -7.01 19.15 18.48
CA LEU A 115 -6.43 17.80 18.46
C LEU A 115 -4.93 17.80 18.77
N LEU A 116 -4.20 18.87 18.44
CA LEU A 116 -2.76 18.96 18.73
C LEU A 116 -2.48 19.35 20.18
N HIS A 117 -3.45 19.94 20.87
CA HIS A 117 -3.33 20.34 22.28
C HIS A 117 -3.94 19.30 23.24
N GLN A 118 -3.86 18.02 22.88
CA GLN A 118 -4.24 16.91 23.75
C GLN A 118 -3.00 16.15 24.24
N PRO A 119 -2.96 15.72 25.52
CA PRO A 119 -1.81 15.02 26.07
C PRO A 119 -1.42 13.74 25.31
N LYS A 120 -2.44 13.03 24.77
CA LYS A 120 -2.29 11.75 24.08
C LYS A 120 -1.81 11.85 22.63
N THR A 121 -1.85 13.03 22.02
CA THR A 121 -1.63 13.16 20.56
C THR A 121 -0.21 12.78 20.16
N LEU A 122 0.80 13.29 20.88
CA LEU A 122 2.19 12.96 20.59
C LEU A 122 2.48 11.48 20.82
N SER A 123 2.01 10.91 21.94
CA SER A 123 2.23 9.49 22.23
C SER A 123 1.55 8.60 21.19
N ASN A 124 0.33 8.96 20.76
CA ASN A 124 -0.37 8.26 19.69
C ASN A 124 0.40 8.26 18.37
N LEU A 125 0.95 9.42 17.98
CA LEU A 125 1.78 9.56 16.78
C LEU A 125 3.06 8.70 16.88
N VAL A 126 3.69 8.64 18.05
CA VAL A 126 4.86 7.78 18.29
C VAL A 126 4.53 6.31 18.13
N SER A 127 3.48 5.83 18.81
CA SER A 127 3.05 4.43 18.70
C SER A 127 2.65 4.06 17.27
N LEU A 128 1.96 4.97 16.55
CA LEU A 128 1.59 4.75 15.14
C LEU A 128 2.82 4.72 14.21
N ALA A 129 3.80 5.60 14.43
CA ALA A 129 5.04 5.61 13.65
C ALA A 129 5.84 4.31 13.88
N LYS A 130 5.95 3.85 15.13
CA LYS A 130 6.61 2.59 15.48
C LYS A 130 5.92 1.37 14.86
N PHE A 131 4.60 1.28 14.96
CA PHE A 131 3.85 0.21 14.29
C PHE A 131 4.19 0.11 12.80
N TRP A 132 4.22 1.24 12.09
CA TRP A 132 4.57 1.24 10.68
C TRP A 132 6.06 1.00 10.41
N GLN A 133 6.93 1.34 11.35
CA GLN A 133 8.35 0.96 11.32
C GLN A 133 8.50 -0.56 11.39
N ASP A 134 7.80 -1.22 12.31
CA ASP A 134 7.82 -2.67 12.47
C ASP A 134 7.29 -3.37 11.21
N VAL A 135 6.22 -2.83 10.61
CA VAL A 135 5.68 -3.32 9.33
C VAL A 135 6.70 -3.18 8.20
N ASN A 136 7.36 -2.02 8.09
CA ASN A 136 8.34 -1.74 7.02
C ASN A 136 9.62 -2.55 7.16
N ASN A 137 10.08 -2.76 8.39
CA ASN A 137 11.28 -3.55 8.69
C ASN A 137 11.00 -5.05 8.69
N GLN A 138 9.72 -5.45 8.54
CA GLN A 138 9.26 -6.84 8.64
C GLN A 138 9.71 -7.48 9.97
N GLU A 139 9.51 -6.76 11.07
CA GLU A 139 10.03 -7.09 12.40
C GLU A 139 9.45 -8.41 12.93
N THR A 140 10.32 -9.42 13.04
CA THR A 140 9.94 -10.80 13.37
C THR A 140 9.68 -11.01 14.86
N GLU A 141 10.20 -10.12 15.72
CA GLU A 141 9.84 -10.14 17.15
C GLU A 141 8.42 -9.63 17.38
N ARG A 142 7.94 -8.74 16.51
CA ARG A 142 6.64 -8.08 16.61
C ARG A 142 5.53 -8.82 15.87
N PHE A 143 5.84 -9.39 14.70
CA PHE A 143 4.84 -10.02 13.85
C PHE A 143 5.27 -11.43 13.45
N SER A 144 4.33 -12.37 13.51
CA SER A 144 4.53 -13.69 12.95
C SER A 144 4.66 -13.62 11.42
N ASP A 145 5.30 -14.64 10.84
CA ASP A 145 5.41 -14.79 9.38
C ASP A 145 4.04 -14.73 8.68
N LYS A 146 2.98 -15.23 9.32
CA LYS A 146 1.60 -15.17 8.79
C LYS A 146 1.08 -13.74 8.66
N VAL A 147 1.39 -12.87 9.61
CA VAL A 147 1.01 -11.45 9.59
C VAL A 147 1.85 -10.69 8.56
N LEU A 148 3.17 -10.90 8.58
CA LEU A 148 4.10 -10.24 7.66
C LEU A 148 3.79 -10.56 6.19
N LYS A 149 3.41 -11.81 5.88
CA LYS A 149 2.98 -12.19 4.53
C LYS A 149 1.72 -11.46 4.07
N ARG A 150 0.72 -11.31 4.95
CA ARG A 150 -0.51 -10.56 4.65
C ARG A 150 -0.23 -9.07 4.44
N LEU A 151 0.61 -8.47 5.28
CA LEU A 151 1.07 -7.10 5.13
C LEU A 151 1.87 -6.91 3.84
N PHE A 152 2.72 -7.87 3.47
CA PHE A 152 3.43 -7.86 2.20
C PHE A 152 2.45 -7.87 1.02
N VAL A 153 1.43 -8.73 1.03
CA VAL A 153 0.40 -8.75 -0.03
C VAL A 153 -0.31 -7.40 -0.13
N LEU A 154 -0.68 -6.80 1.01
CA LEU A 154 -1.33 -5.49 1.07
C LEU A 154 -0.43 -4.33 0.63
N SER A 155 0.91 -4.45 0.76
CA SER A 155 1.84 -3.46 0.20
C SER A 155 1.71 -3.28 -1.31
N TYR A 156 1.14 -4.27 -2.01
CA TYR A 156 0.82 -4.21 -3.44
C TYR A 156 -0.62 -3.77 -3.73
N ALA A 157 -1.34 -3.20 -2.77
CA ALA A 157 -2.70 -2.75 -2.96
C ALA A 157 -2.84 -1.72 -4.07
N PRO A 158 -3.97 -1.75 -4.82
CA PRO A 158 -4.19 -0.83 -5.94
C PRO A 158 -4.40 0.63 -5.51
N ASN A 159 -4.54 0.88 -4.20
CA ASN A 159 -4.75 2.20 -3.61
C ASN A 159 -4.28 2.20 -2.14
N GLY A 160 -4.05 3.39 -1.56
CA GLY A 160 -3.53 3.55 -0.21
C GLY A 160 -4.54 3.40 0.94
N MET A 161 -5.84 3.19 0.69
CA MET A 161 -6.84 3.16 1.78
C MET A 161 -6.61 2.07 2.82
N TRP A 162 -5.94 0.98 2.42
CA TRP A 162 -5.58 -0.09 3.34
C TRP A 162 -4.68 0.42 4.48
N THR A 163 -3.76 1.35 4.23
CA THR A 163 -2.87 1.87 5.28
C THR A 163 -3.67 2.67 6.31
N TYR A 164 -4.68 3.40 5.85
CA TYR A 164 -5.54 4.18 6.73
C TYR A 164 -6.40 3.28 7.61
N ILE A 165 -7.11 2.30 7.04
CA ILE A 165 -7.96 1.40 7.85
C ILE A 165 -7.12 0.52 8.79
N THR A 166 -5.95 0.04 8.35
CA THR A 166 -5.02 -0.69 9.22
C THR A 166 -4.49 0.19 10.35
N SER A 167 -4.22 1.48 10.09
CA SER A 167 -3.86 2.43 11.15
C SER A 167 -5.00 2.59 12.17
N VAL A 168 -6.25 2.74 11.71
CA VAL A 168 -7.42 2.81 12.60
C VAL A 168 -7.58 1.54 13.44
N TYR A 169 -7.44 0.37 12.81
CA TYR A 169 -7.50 -0.93 13.49
C TYR A 169 -6.45 -1.02 14.60
N PHE A 170 -5.19 -0.72 14.28
CA PHE A 170 -4.09 -0.70 15.25
C PHE A 170 -4.37 0.28 16.40
N MET A 171 -4.72 1.53 16.10
CA MET A 171 -4.94 2.56 17.11
C MET A 171 -6.03 2.21 18.11
N TYR A 172 -7.06 1.47 17.67
CA TYR A 172 -8.18 1.06 18.52
C TYR A 172 -7.93 -0.24 19.28
N HIS A 173 -7.33 -1.24 18.64
CA HIS A 173 -7.17 -2.59 19.22
C HIS A 173 -5.87 -2.81 19.99
N ARG A 174 -4.92 -1.87 19.92
CA ARG A 174 -3.65 -2.00 20.64
C ARG A 174 -3.83 -1.94 22.15
N ASP A 175 -3.05 -2.72 22.88
CA ASP A 175 -2.98 -2.66 24.34
C ASP A 175 -1.99 -1.59 24.84
N GLU A 176 -1.70 -1.60 26.15
CA GLU A 176 -0.75 -0.66 26.79
C GLU A 176 0.70 -0.81 26.31
N ASN A 177 1.05 -1.97 25.72
CA ASN A 177 2.36 -2.26 25.12
C ASN A 177 2.35 -2.10 23.59
N ASP A 178 1.31 -1.44 23.08
CA ASP A 178 1.00 -1.33 21.66
C ASP A 178 0.69 -2.69 20.97
N GLU A 179 0.58 -3.82 21.65
CA GLU A 179 0.35 -5.14 21.02
C GLU A 179 -1.10 -5.33 20.53
N ILE A 180 -1.30 -6.15 19.50
CA ILE A 180 -2.62 -6.49 18.94
C ILE A 180 -2.84 -8.00 18.87
N GLU A 181 -4.08 -8.46 19.01
CA GLU A 181 -4.39 -9.90 18.92
C GLU A 181 -4.17 -10.42 17.50
N GLU A 182 -3.24 -11.38 17.35
CA GLU A 182 -2.74 -11.84 16.07
C GLU A 182 -3.82 -12.44 15.16
N ASN A 183 -4.70 -13.29 15.70
CA ASN A 183 -5.67 -14.00 14.86
C ASN A 183 -6.75 -13.06 14.34
N ALA A 184 -7.24 -12.13 15.17
CA ALA A 184 -8.16 -11.07 14.79
C ALA A 184 -7.51 -10.17 13.74
N PHE A 185 -6.24 -9.82 13.93
CA PHE A 185 -5.52 -9.03 12.94
C PHE A 185 -5.37 -9.77 11.61
N CYS A 186 -5.06 -11.07 11.61
CA CYS A 186 -5.02 -11.88 10.39
C CYS A 186 -6.38 -11.91 9.68
N ARG A 187 -7.48 -12.14 10.41
CA ARG A 187 -8.85 -12.11 9.85
C ARG A 187 -9.18 -10.74 9.24
N PHE A 188 -8.82 -9.67 9.93
CA PHE A 188 -8.98 -8.29 9.44
C PHE A 188 -8.19 -8.06 8.14
N LEU A 189 -6.90 -8.43 8.11
CA LEU A 189 -6.04 -8.25 6.94
C LEU A 189 -6.54 -9.06 5.73
N ASP A 190 -7.00 -10.29 5.95
CA ASP A 190 -7.60 -11.13 4.90
C ASP A 190 -8.89 -10.50 4.36
N CYS A 191 -9.77 -10.02 5.24
CA CYS A 191 -11.01 -9.37 4.88
C CYS A 191 -10.78 -8.10 4.03
N ILE A 192 -9.91 -7.19 4.47
CA ILE A 192 -9.63 -5.97 3.69
C ILE A 192 -8.91 -6.28 2.38
N THR A 193 -8.04 -7.30 2.32
CA THR A 193 -7.37 -7.72 1.08
C THR A 193 -8.41 -8.20 0.07
N ALA A 194 -9.28 -9.11 0.50
CA ALA A 194 -10.35 -9.68 -0.31
C ALA A 194 -11.29 -8.59 -0.84
N PHE A 195 -11.75 -7.71 0.06
CA PHE A 195 -12.67 -6.62 -0.30
C PHE A 195 -12.01 -5.62 -1.25
N ILE A 196 -10.82 -5.11 -0.94
CA ILE A 196 -10.17 -4.07 -1.76
C ILE A 196 -9.88 -4.57 -3.18
N TRP A 197 -9.49 -5.84 -3.35
CA TRP A 197 -9.22 -6.40 -4.69
C TRP A 197 -10.51 -6.54 -5.49
N ALA A 198 -11.54 -7.13 -4.88
CA ALA A 198 -12.84 -7.29 -5.52
C ALA A 198 -13.46 -5.93 -5.89
N TYR A 199 -13.34 -4.96 -5.00
CA TYR A 199 -13.89 -3.64 -5.20
C TYR A 199 -13.14 -2.86 -6.30
N ALA A 200 -11.82 -3.02 -6.40
CA ALA A 200 -11.03 -2.42 -7.49
C ALA A 200 -11.40 -2.96 -8.89
N ILE A 201 -11.87 -4.21 -8.96
CA ILE A 201 -12.35 -4.83 -10.21
C ILE A 201 -13.77 -4.35 -10.54
N THR A 202 -14.64 -4.28 -9.54
CA THR A 202 -16.07 -4.03 -9.75
C THR A 202 -16.45 -2.55 -9.82
N ASN A 203 -15.68 -1.68 -9.16
CA ASN A 203 -15.94 -0.25 -9.04
C ASN A 203 -14.69 0.57 -9.40
N PRO A 204 -14.40 0.76 -10.71
CA PRO A 204 -13.24 1.52 -11.15
C PRO A 204 -13.36 2.98 -10.72
N GLY A 205 -12.36 3.48 -10.00
CA GLY A 205 -12.28 4.87 -9.58
C GLY A 205 -11.38 5.06 -8.37
N VAL A 206 -10.58 6.12 -8.36
CA VAL A 206 -9.59 6.38 -7.29
C VAL A 206 -10.24 6.55 -5.91
N ASN A 207 -11.49 7.03 -5.87
CA ASN A 207 -12.21 7.34 -4.63
C ASN A 207 -13.31 6.32 -4.27
N SER A 208 -13.49 5.27 -5.07
CA SER A 208 -14.64 4.36 -4.91
C SER A 208 -14.64 3.63 -3.57
N LEU A 209 -13.45 3.37 -3.01
CA LEU A 209 -13.24 2.70 -1.73
C LEU A 209 -13.48 3.57 -0.50
N ARG A 210 -13.60 4.90 -0.64
CA ARG A 210 -13.72 5.79 0.53
C ARG A 210 -14.96 5.48 1.35
N THR A 211 -16.13 5.42 0.70
CA THR A 211 -17.41 5.16 1.36
C THR A 211 -17.41 3.85 2.16
N PRO A 212 -17.08 2.68 1.57
CA PRO A 212 -17.08 1.43 2.34
C PRO A 212 -16.04 1.42 3.45
N VAL A 213 -14.82 1.89 3.17
CA VAL A 213 -13.74 1.87 4.17
C VAL A 213 -14.02 2.82 5.33
N TYR A 214 -14.59 4.01 5.09
CA TYR A 214 -14.95 4.93 6.17
C TYR A 214 -16.08 4.39 7.05
N ALA A 215 -17.04 3.67 6.46
CA ALA A 215 -18.06 2.99 7.23
C ALA A 215 -17.44 1.94 8.17
N GLU A 216 -16.50 1.12 7.68
CA GLU A 216 -15.83 0.11 8.50
C GLU A 216 -14.87 0.71 9.53
N MET A 217 -14.18 1.83 9.25
CA MET A 217 -13.39 2.55 10.26
C MET A 217 -14.23 2.97 11.47
N VAL A 218 -15.48 3.41 11.24
CA VAL A 218 -16.41 3.74 12.32
C VAL A 218 -16.93 2.49 13.03
N LYS A 219 -17.04 1.33 12.35
CA LYS A 219 -17.36 0.05 13.01
C LYS A 219 -16.24 -0.39 13.94
N ILE A 220 -14.98 -0.27 13.51
CA ILE A 220 -13.79 -0.58 14.33
C ILE A 220 -13.85 0.18 15.67
N ILE A 221 -14.04 1.50 15.65
CA ILE A 221 -14.06 2.29 16.90
C ILE A 221 -15.27 2.01 17.79
N LYS A 222 -16.32 1.37 17.26
CA LYS A 222 -17.48 0.88 18.01
C LYS A 222 -17.27 -0.53 18.59
N GLY A 223 -16.12 -1.15 18.34
CA GLY A 223 -15.82 -2.51 18.76
C GLY A 223 -16.50 -3.57 17.90
N GLU A 224 -16.99 -3.20 16.72
CA GLU A 224 -17.60 -4.12 15.77
C GLU A 224 -16.54 -4.74 14.84
N GLU A 225 -16.77 -5.97 14.40
CA GLU A 225 -15.90 -6.61 13.40
C GLU A 225 -16.06 -5.98 12.01
N VAL A 226 -14.95 -5.90 11.28
CA VAL A 226 -14.92 -5.44 9.89
C VAL A 226 -15.46 -6.54 8.99
N THR A 227 -16.58 -6.27 8.33
CA THR A 227 -17.33 -7.27 7.54
C THR A 227 -17.79 -6.77 6.18
N PHE A 228 -17.78 -5.45 5.95
CA PHE A 228 -18.32 -4.82 4.73
C PHE A 228 -19.75 -5.28 4.41
N SER A 229 -20.58 -5.51 5.44
CA SER A 229 -21.95 -6.04 5.33
C SER A 229 -22.81 -5.33 4.28
N ASP A 230 -22.68 -4.01 4.17
CA ASP A 230 -23.47 -3.16 3.27
C ASP A 230 -22.96 -3.17 1.82
N PHE A 231 -21.79 -3.79 1.59
CA PHE A 231 -21.05 -3.74 0.32
C PHE A 231 -20.71 -5.14 -0.23
N LYS A 232 -21.41 -6.19 0.24
CA LYS A 232 -21.21 -7.57 -0.26
C LYS A 232 -21.47 -7.71 -1.76
N PHE A 233 -20.76 -8.63 -2.39
CA PHE A 233 -20.82 -8.90 -3.83
C PHE A 233 -21.77 -10.04 -4.16
N SER A 234 -22.49 -9.96 -5.29
CA SER A 234 -23.13 -11.14 -5.89
C SER A 234 -22.03 -11.99 -6.53
N GLU A 235 -21.96 -13.28 -6.19
CA GLU A 235 -20.93 -14.18 -6.75
C GLU A 235 -21.02 -14.24 -8.28
N GLU A 236 -22.22 -14.44 -8.83
CA GLU A 236 -22.46 -14.50 -10.27
C GLU A 236 -21.99 -13.23 -10.97
N ARG A 237 -22.40 -12.06 -10.46
CA ARG A 237 -21.99 -10.77 -11.03
C ARG A 237 -20.49 -10.55 -10.91
N TYR A 238 -19.90 -10.89 -9.77
CA TYR A 238 -18.47 -10.75 -9.55
C TYR A 238 -17.66 -11.64 -10.50
N ARG A 239 -18.05 -12.91 -10.66
CA ARG A 239 -17.44 -13.87 -11.60
C ARG A 239 -17.50 -13.37 -13.04
N ALA A 240 -18.62 -12.78 -13.45
CA ALA A 240 -18.73 -12.15 -14.76
C ALA A 240 -17.78 -10.95 -14.90
N GLN A 241 -17.65 -10.11 -13.87
CA GLN A 241 -16.76 -8.93 -13.91
C GLN A 241 -15.27 -9.30 -13.92
N ILE A 242 -14.82 -10.22 -13.07
CA ILE A 242 -13.41 -10.63 -13.00
C ILE A 242 -12.97 -11.38 -14.26
N THR A 243 -13.83 -12.25 -14.80
CA THR A 243 -13.53 -13.01 -16.04
C THR A 243 -13.36 -12.08 -17.24
N ASN A 244 -14.16 -11.01 -17.32
CA ASN A 244 -14.08 -10.03 -18.40
C ASN A 244 -13.07 -8.89 -18.11
N TYR A 245 -12.37 -8.92 -16.97
CA TYR A 245 -11.45 -7.86 -16.60
C TYR A 245 -10.13 -7.98 -17.38
N VAL A 246 -9.67 -6.86 -17.95
CA VAL A 246 -8.38 -6.78 -18.64
C VAL A 246 -7.27 -6.51 -17.61
N PHE A 247 -6.46 -7.53 -17.31
CA PHE A 247 -5.35 -7.48 -16.36
C PHE A 247 -4.03 -7.00 -16.99
N ASN A 248 -4.05 -5.85 -17.66
CA ASN A 248 -2.82 -5.28 -18.23
C ASN A 248 -1.85 -4.76 -17.15
N ASN A 249 -0.60 -4.48 -17.54
CA ASN A 249 0.46 -4.11 -16.58
C ASN A 249 0.33 -2.69 -16.01
N SER A 250 -0.49 -1.80 -16.61
CA SER A 250 -0.68 -0.44 -16.08
C SER A 250 -1.71 -0.38 -14.96
N ARG A 251 -2.55 -1.41 -14.81
CA ARG A 251 -3.52 -1.54 -13.74
C ARG A 251 -2.86 -2.13 -12.51
N ALA A 252 -2.84 -1.35 -11.43
CA ALA A 252 -2.22 -1.78 -10.17
C ALA A 252 -2.78 -3.12 -9.67
N ILE A 253 -4.09 -3.34 -9.80
CA ILE A 253 -4.79 -4.58 -9.40
C ILE A 253 -4.20 -5.85 -10.06
N THR A 254 -3.61 -5.76 -11.24
CA THR A 254 -2.95 -6.90 -11.89
C THR A 254 -1.79 -7.42 -11.04
N LYS A 255 -0.94 -6.50 -10.56
CA LYS A 255 0.20 -6.85 -9.71
C LYS A 255 -0.29 -7.30 -8.33
N SER A 256 -1.31 -6.63 -7.81
CA SER A 256 -1.99 -6.99 -6.57
C SER A 256 -2.50 -8.45 -6.58
N MET A 257 -3.17 -8.88 -7.67
CA MET A 257 -3.70 -10.24 -7.82
C MET A 257 -2.60 -11.30 -7.89
N ILE A 258 -1.54 -11.08 -8.67
CA ILE A 258 -0.45 -12.07 -8.78
C ILE A 258 0.41 -12.13 -7.51
N THR A 259 0.54 -11.02 -6.76
CA THR A 259 1.18 -11.03 -5.45
C THR A 259 0.33 -11.85 -4.48
N TRP A 260 -0.98 -11.59 -4.39
CA TRP A 260 -1.88 -12.40 -3.57
C TRP A 260 -1.81 -13.90 -3.93
N TRP A 261 -1.76 -14.21 -5.23
CA TRP A 261 -1.65 -15.58 -5.74
C TRP A 261 -0.36 -16.27 -5.30
N ALA A 262 0.79 -15.58 -5.35
CA ALA A 262 2.07 -16.14 -4.93
C ALA A 262 2.04 -16.63 -3.47
N PHE A 263 1.26 -15.98 -2.60
CA PHE A 263 1.10 -16.35 -1.19
C PHE A 263 -0.04 -17.34 -0.92
N GLN A 264 -0.66 -17.90 -1.96
CA GLN A 264 -1.59 -19.05 -1.81
C GLN A 264 -0.85 -20.41 -1.78
N HIS A 265 0.48 -20.40 -1.91
CA HIS A 265 1.33 -21.58 -1.77
C HIS A 265 1.88 -21.64 -0.33
N ASP A 266 1.59 -22.73 0.39
CA ASP A 266 1.92 -22.88 1.83
C ASP A 266 3.42 -22.72 2.15
N ASN A 267 4.28 -23.11 1.21
CA ASN A 267 5.74 -23.04 1.32
C ASN A 267 6.35 -21.74 0.78
N GLN A 268 5.54 -20.77 0.30
CA GLN A 268 6.05 -19.46 -0.10
C GLN A 268 6.68 -18.76 1.11
N SER A 269 7.96 -18.45 1.05
CA SER A 269 8.64 -17.66 2.09
C SER A 269 8.20 -16.19 2.02
N LEU A 270 8.30 -15.48 3.14
CA LEU A 270 8.20 -14.02 3.14
C LEU A 270 9.23 -13.44 2.16
N LEU A 271 8.80 -12.44 1.40
CA LEU A 271 9.63 -11.72 0.44
C LEU A 271 10.07 -10.39 1.04
N SER A 272 11.27 -9.94 0.70
CA SER A 272 11.80 -8.65 1.16
C SER A 272 11.10 -7.47 0.48
N LEU A 273 10.71 -6.46 1.25
CA LEU A 273 10.16 -5.19 0.72
C LEU A 273 11.19 -4.38 -0.08
N GLU A 274 12.49 -4.60 0.11
CA GLU A 274 13.55 -3.96 -0.68
C GLU A 274 13.67 -4.55 -2.09
N THR A 275 13.21 -5.80 -2.27
CA THR A 275 13.28 -6.47 -3.57
C THR A 275 12.18 -5.95 -4.48
N ARG A 276 12.59 -5.40 -5.63
CA ARG A 276 11.66 -4.96 -6.66
C ARG A 276 11.19 -6.15 -7.49
N PHE A 277 9.89 -6.40 -7.49
CA PHE A 277 9.24 -7.38 -8.36
C PHE A 277 8.55 -6.69 -9.54
N ASP A 278 8.46 -7.38 -10.68
CA ASP A 278 7.73 -6.98 -11.89
C ASP A 278 6.70 -8.06 -12.27
N ILE A 279 5.82 -7.73 -13.21
CA ILE A 279 4.87 -8.69 -13.79
C ILE A 279 5.57 -9.43 -14.92
N GLU A 280 5.85 -10.71 -14.72
CA GLU A 280 6.38 -11.61 -15.74
C GLU A 280 5.26 -12.26 -16.56
N HIS A 281 5.52 -12.43 -17.86
CA HIS A 281 4.68 -13.25 -18.74
C HIS A 281 5.37 -14.59 -18.98
N ILE A 282 4.77 -15.68 -18.47
CA ILE A 282 5.35 -17.03 -18.59
C ILE A 282 5.42 -17.43 -20.08
N TYR A 283 4.30 -17.29 -20.79
CA TYR A 283 4.26 -17.23 -22.26
C TYR A 283 4.60 -15.81 -22.72
N ALA A 284 5.78 -15.65 -23.33
CA ALA A 284 6.30 -14.36 -23.77
C ALA A 284 5.37 -13.63 -24.75
N ARG A 285 5.25 -12.31 -24.60
CA ARG A 285 4.39 -11.49 -25.48
C ARG A 285 4.84 -11.53 -26.93
N ASN A 286 6.15 -11.42 -27.18
CA ASN A 286 6.66 -11.48 -28.55
C ASN A 286 6.41 -12.85 -29.22
N ARG A 287 6.23 -13.93 -28.44
CA ARG A 287 5.88 -15.24 -29.00
C ARG A 287 4.50 -15.21 -29.66
N ARG A 288 3.53 -14.53 -29.03
CA ARG A 288 2.19 -14.33 -29.62
C ARG A 288 2.29 -13.69 -31.00
N ASP A 289 3.07 -12.63 -31.13
CA ASP A 289 3.14 -11.85 -32.38
C ASP A 289 3.91 -12.60 -33.49
N LYS A 290 4.94 -13.37 -33.12
CA LYS A 290 5.75 -14.16 -34.06
C LYS A 290 5.10 -15.47 -34.49
N GLU A 291 4.54 -16.22 -33.55
CA GLU A 291 4.02 -17.57 -33.81
C GLU A 291 2.53 -17.58 -34.15
N LYS A 292 1.76 -16.59 -33.67
CA LYS A 292 0.30 -16.50 -33.84
C LYS A 292 -0.42 -17.81 -33.50
N SER A 293 0.11 -18.54 -32.52
CA SER A 293 -0.33 -19.89 -32.15
C SER A 293 -1.46 -19.92 -31.13
N LEU A 294 -1.80 -18.78 -30.51
CA LEU A 294 -2.94 -18.66 -29.61
C LEU A 294 -4.25 -18.60 -30.40
N SER A 295 -5.22 -19.43 -30.03
CA SER A 295 -6.59 -19.36 -30.55
C SER A 295 -7.27 -18.04 -30.16
N ASN A 296 -6.99 -17.52 -28.96
CA ASN A 296 -7.36 -16.17 -28.55
C ASN A 296 -6.11 -15.35 -28.19
N PRO A 297 -5.71 -14.37 -29.02
CA PRO A 297 -4.57 -13.49 -28.76
C PRO A 297 -4.64 -12.71 -27.43
N GLN A 298 -5.84 -12.55 -26.85
CA GLN A 298 -6.04 -11.86 -25.58
C GLN A 298 -5.60 -12.71 -24.38
N ASN A 299 -5.47 -14.03 -24.53
CA ASN A 299 -5.03 -14.93 -23.45
C ASN A 299 -3.63 -14.59 -22.95
N VAL A 300 -2.81 -13.88 -23.73
CA VAL A 300 -1.50 -13.41 -23.24
C VAL A 300 -1.61 -12.41 -22.08
N GLU A 301 -2.72 -11.68 -21.96
CA GLU A 301 -2.93 -10.63 -20.95
C GLU A 301 -3.81 -11.06 -19.76
N ILE A 302 -4.25 -12.32 -19.69
CA ILE A 302 -5.02 -12.81 -18.54
C ILE A 302 -4.10 -13.19 -17.37
N LEU A 303 -4.66 -13.32 -16.15
CA LEU A 303 -3.88 -13.62 -14.94
C LEU A 303 -3.13 -14.95 -15.04
N GLY A 304 -3.72 -15.95 -15.72
CA GLY A 304 -3.12 -17.26 -15.91
C GLY A 304 -1.74 -17.23 -16.59
N ASN A 305 -1.43 -16.19 -17.38
CA ASN A 305 -0.12 -16.02 -18.00
C ASN A 305 0.85 -15.16 -17.18
N LYS A 306 0.40 -14.59 -16.06
CA LYS A 306 1.15 -13.59 -15.28
C LYS A 306 1.60 -14.15 -13.95
N VAL A 307 2.80 -13.76 -13.55
CA VAL A 307 3.41 -14.18 -12.28
C VAL A 307 4.31 -13.08 -11.76
N LEU A 308 4.43 -13.00 -10.44
CA LEU A 308 5.39 -12.10 -9.81
C LEU A 308 6.81 -12.61 -10.11
N LEU A 309 7.76 -11.73 -10.40
CA LEU A 309 9.16 -12.11 -10.62
C LEU A 309 10.08 -10.96 -10.24
N GLU A 310 11.23 -11.26 -9.63
CA GLU A 310 12.24 -10.28 -9.30
C GLU A 310 12.69 -9.54 -10.57
N LYS A 311 12.70 -8.20 -10.52
CA LYS A 311 13.03 -7.34 -11.66
C LYS A 311 14.32 -7.74 -12.38
N ARG A 312 15.36 -8.11 -11.60
CA ARG A 312 16.65 -8.55 -12.14
C ARG A 312 16.53 -9.84 -12.95
N LEU A 313 15.68 -10.78 -12.54
CA LEU A 313 15.40 -12.01 -13.26
C LEU A 313 14.47 -11.76 -14.45
N ASN A 314 13.46 -10.92 -14.29
CA ASN A 314 12.53 -10.54 -15.35
C ASN A 314 13.26 -9.94 -16.56
N ILE A 315 14.22 -9.03 -16.34
CA ILE A 315 15.06 -8.44 -17.41
C ILE A 315 15.84 -9.54 -18.18
N ARG A 316 16.29 -10.59 -17.50
CA ARG A 316 17.07 -11.69 -18.10
C ARG A 316 16.18 -12.69 -18.82
N ALA A 317 15.02 -13.01 -18.24
CA ALA A 317 14.02 -13.88 -18.84
C ALA A 317 13.42 -13.27 -20.11
N SER A 318 13.21 -11.96 -20.13
CA SER A 318 12.83 -11.18 -21.32
C SER A 318 11.69 -11.85 -22.10
N ASP A 319 11.77 -11.83 -23.43
CA ASP A 319 10.83 -12.47 -24.33
C ASP A 319 11.33 -13.83 -24.87
N TYR A 320 12.15 -14.54 -24.10
CA TYR A 320 12.60 -15.89 -24.47
C TYR A 320 11.46 -16.93 -24.39
N ARG A 321 11.66 -18.11 -24.98
CA ARG A 321 10.70 -19.21 -24.83
C ARG A 321 10.74 -19.76 -23.41
N PHE A 322 9.65 -20.39 -22.98
CA PHE A 322 9.52 -20.94 -21.63
C PHE A 322 10.73 -21.83 -21.23
N VAL A 323 11.14 -22.74 -22.12
CA VAL A 323 12.32 -23.61 -21.93
C VAL A 323 13.58 -22.83 -21.58
N ASP A 324 13.80 -21.68 -22.24
CA ASP A 324 14.97 -20.83 -21.99
C ASP A 324 14.82 -20.01 -20.70
N LYS A 325 13.58 -19.66 -20.33
CA LYS A 325 13.25 -18.93 -19.10
C LYS A 325 13.42 -19.78 -17.84
N VAL A 326 13.18 -21.09 -17.92
CA VAL A 326 13.28 -22.05 -16.81
C VAL A 326 14.62 -21.94 -16.06
N LYS A 327 15.75 -21.74 -16.76
CA LYS A 327 17.05 -21.59 -16.10
C LYS A 327 17.14 -20.36 -15.20
N TYR A 328 16.41 -19.29 -15.51
CA TYR A 328 16.36 -18.09 -14.66
C TYR A 328 15.39 -18.28 -13.49
N TYR A 329 14.33 -19.07 -13.68
CA TYR A 329 13.38 -19.40 -12.62
C TYR A 329 13.99 -20.33 -11.57
N LYS A 330 14.74 -21.37 -11.97
CA LYS A 330 15.41 -22.31 -11.07
C LYS A 330 16.77 -21.85 -10.56
N GLY A 331 17.41 -20.94 -11.29
CA GLY A 331 18.82 -20.62 -11.08
C GLY A 331 19.72 -21.53 -11.91
N PHE A 332 20.97 -21.10 -12.07
CA PHE A 332 21.96 -21.80 -12.88
C PHE A 332 23.39 -21.44 -12.47
N THR A 333 24.34 -22.32 -12.76
CA THR A 333 25.77 -22.06 -12.58
C THR A 333 26.36 -21.57 -13.90
N THR A 334 27.09 -20.46 -13.85
CA THR A 334 27.80 -19.92 -15.01
C THR A 334 29.03 -20.78 -15.36
N ALA A 335 29.54 -20.64 -16.59
CA ALA A 335 30.78 -21.33 -17.00
C ALA A 335 31.98 -21.02 -16.10
N ASN A 336 31.98 -19.88 -15.41
CA ASN A 336 33.03 -19.45 -14.48
C ASN A 336 32.79 -19.97 -13.05
N GLY A 337 31.88 -20.91 -12.84
CA GLY A 337 31.56 -21.50 -11.54
C GLY A 337 30.71 -20.63 -10.60
N GLN A 338 30.30 -19.43 -11.02
CA GLN A 338 29.41 -18.60 -10.19
C GLN A 338 27.98 -19.12 -10.23
N GLU A 339 27.41 -19.39 -9.06
CA GLU A 339 25.99 -19.70 -8.91
C GLU A 339 25.12 -18.44 -9.01
N LYS A 340 24.03 -18.56 -9.76
CA LYS A 340 22.97 -17.54 -9.85
C LYS A 340 21.69 -18.15 -9.31
N ASN A 341 21.20 -17.60 -8.21
CA ASN A 341 19.95 -18.02 -7.59
C ASN A 341 18.76 -17.81 -8.54
N GLY A 342 17.80 -18.74 -8.47
CA GLY A 342 16.50 -18.64 -9.13
C GLY A 342 15.57 -17.64 -8.45
N SER A 343 14.31 -17.67 -8.86
CA SER A 343 13.26 -16.86 -8.25
C SER A 343 12.87 -17.40 -6.88
N GLN A 344 12.53 -16.50 -5.97
CA GLN A 344 11.95 -16.79 -4.66
C GLN A 344 10.45 -17.12 -4.75
N ILE A 345 9.83 -16.97 -5.92
CA ILE A 345 8.43 -17.32 -6.15
C ILE A 345 8.30 -18.81 -6.36
N VAL A 346 7.70 -19.51 -5.39
CA VAL A 346 7.69 -20.97 -5.36
C VAL A 346 6.98 -21.57 -6.57
N GLU A 347 5.85 -20.96 -6.98
CA GLU A 347 5.08 -21.43 -8.13
C GLU A 347 5.92 -21.49 -9.41
N LEU A 348 6.88 -20.58 -9.59
CA LEU A 348 7.76 -20.60 -10.78
C LEU A 348 8.64 -21.84 -10.81
N ALA A 349 9.12 -22.31 -9.66
CA ALA A 349 9.87 -23.55 -9.57
C ALA A 349 8.97 -24.76 -9.87
N GLU A 350 7.75 -24.78 -9.33
CA GLU A 350 6.75 -25.84 -9.57
C GLU A 350 6.37 -25.94 -11.05
N ILE A 351 6.08 -24.81 -11.70
CA ILE A 351 5.78 -24.72 -13.14
C ILE A 351 7.00 -25.21 -13.94
N SER A 352 8.20 -24.76 -13.59
CA SER A 352 9.42 -25.16 -14.28
C SER A 352 9.80 -26.64 -14.11
N ASN A 353 9.25 -27.32 -13.11
CA ASN A 353 9.42 -28.76 -12.88
C ASN A 353 8.35 -29.59 -13.59
N SER A 354 7.14 -29.03 -13.77
CA SER A 354 5.96 -29.77 -14.25
C SER A 354 5.76 -29.66 -15.75
N TYR A 355 6.23 -28.58 -16.38
CA TYR A 355 5.97 -28.28 -17.78
C TYR A 355 7.26 -28.28 -18.61
N SER A 356 7.19 -28.83 -19.81
CA SER A 356 8.26 -28.71 -20.83
C SER A 356 8.08 -27.50 -21.74
N ASP A 357 6.84 -27.07 -21.98
CA ASP A 357 6.48 -25.79 -22.61
C ASP A 357 5.25 -25.25 -21.85
N PHE A 358 5.00 -23.94 -21.95
CA PHE A 358 3.82 -23.31 -21.36
C PHE A 358 2.86 -22.92 -22.48
N THR A 359 1.70 -23.58 -22.54
CA THR A 359 0.76 -23.51 -23.68
C THR A 359 -0.47 -22.66 -23.36
N GLU A 360 -1.31 -22.41 -24.38
CA GLU A 360 -2.58 -21.70 -24.18
C GLU A 360 -3.52 -22.42 -23.20
N THR A 361 -3.57 -23.75 -23.25
CA THR A 361 -4.36 -24.57 -22.32
C THR A 361 -3.90 -24.36 -20.88
N ASP A 362 -2.59 -24.29 -20.64
CA ASP A 362 -2.03 -24.06 -19.31
C ASP A 362 -2.39 -22.67 -18.78
N ILE A 363 -2.34 -21.66 -19.65
CA ILE A 363 -2.78 -20.29 -19.34
C ILE A 363 -4.26 -20.26 -18.92
N ILE A 364 -5.15 -20.89 -19.68
CA ILE A 364 -6.60 -20.89 -19.41
C ILE A 364 -6.91 -21.64 -18.11
N ASN A 365 -6.29 -22.80 -17.90
CA ASN A 365 -6.49 -23.61 -16.71
C ASN A 365 -5.99 -22.89 -15.45
N ARG A 366 -4.79 -22.31 -15.51
CA ARG A 366 -4.23 -21.51 -14.40
C ARG A 366 -5.09 -20.28 -14.13
N ASN A 367 -5.58 -19.59 -15.16
CA ASN A 367 -6.46 -18.43 -14.99
C ASN A 367 -7.74 -18.80 -14.24
N SER A 368 -8.37 -19.92 -14.62
CA SER A 368 -9.59 -20.41 -13.96
C SER A 368 -9.31 -20.74 -12.49
N LYS A 369 -8.20 -21.42 -12.20
CA LYS A 369 -7.76 -21.74 -10.82
C LYS A 369 -7.57 -20.48 -9.97
N ILE A 370 -6.91 -19.44 -10.50
CA ILE A 370 -6.69 -18.18 -9.79
C ILE A 370 -8.02 -17.50 -9.45
N ILE A 371 -8.93 -17.41 -10.44
CA ILE A 371 -10.24 -16.78 -10.26
C ILE A 371 -11.07 -17.56 -9.23
N ASP A 372 -11.13 -18.89 -9.33
CA ASP A 372 -11.90 -19.73 -8.40
C ASP A 372 -11.36 -19.63 -6.98
N SER A 373 -10.03 -19.67 -6.80
CA SER A 373 -9.41 -19.47 -5.50
C SER A 373 -9.74 -18.10 -4.91
N PHE A 374 -9.74 -17.04 -5.73
CA PHE A 374 -10.07 -15.70 -5.24
C PHE A 374 -11.55 -15.58 -4.85
N VAL A 375 -12.47 -16.21 -5.61
CA VAL A 375 -13.88 -16.26 -5.24
C VAL A 375 -14.09 -17.05 -3.94
N ASN A 376 -13.37 -18.16 -3.77
CA ASN A 376 -13.38 -18.92 -2.51
C ASN A 376 -12.84 -18.08 -1.35
N PHE A 377 -11.82 -17.26 -1.59
CA PHE A 377 -11.30 -16.31 -0.61
C PHE A 377 -12.33 -15.24 -0.22
N LEU A 378 -13.10 -14.70 -1.17
CA LEU A 378 -14.24 -13.82 -0.86
C LEU A 378 -15.30 -14.52 -0.01
N ARG A 379 -15.61 -15.79 -0.31
CA ARG A 379 -16.57 -16.59 0.46
C ARG A 379 -16.10 -16.86 1.88
N ALA A 380 -14.83 -17.22 2.05
CA ALA A 380 -14.22 -17.47 3.36
C ALA A 380 -14.24 -16.21 4.25
N ASN A 381 -14.11 -15.03 3.64
CA ASN A 381 -14.23 -13.73 4.31
C ASN A 381 -15.67 -13.20 4.40
N GLN A 382 -16.68 -14.01 4.06
CA GLN A 382 -18.11 -13.68 4.14
C GLN A 382 -18.52 -12.43 3.32
N LEU A 383 -17.78 -12.11 2.26
CA LEU A 383 -18.00 -10.93 1.42
C LEU A 383 -18.97 -11.15 0.26
N LEU A 384 -19.48 -12.38 0.09
CA LEU A 384 -20.48 -12.72 -0.90
C LEU A 384 -21.89 -12.65 -0.28
N LYS A 385 -22.86 -12.17 -1.05
CA LYS A 385 -24.28 -12.24 -0.67
C LYS A 385 -24.71 -13.71 -0.60
N GLU A 386 -25.51 -14.01 0.42
CA GLU A 386 -26.18 -15.31 0.56
C GLU A 386 -27.18 -15.56 -0.58
#